data_AF-A0A349NGQ9-F1
#
_entry.id   AF-A0A349NGQ9-F1
#
_cell.length_a   1.000
_cell.length_b   1.000
_cell.length_c   1.000
_cell.angle_alpha   90.00
_cell.angle_beta   90.00
_cell.angle_gamma   90.00
#
_symmetry.space_group_name_H-M   'P 1'
#
loop_
_entity.id
_entity.type
_entity.pdbx_description
1 polymer ?
#
loop_
_entity_poly.entity_id
_entity_poly.type
_entity_poly.pdbx_seq_one_letter_code
_entity_poly.pdbx_strand_id
1 'polypeptide(L)' 'RITAEKEACAEKFAMAKKAKAEGNDTLHDTIHEMAKDEARHAAGFIGLYKRYFK' A
#
# COMPACT_ATOMS: atom_id res chain seq x y z
N ARG A 1 -4.66 13.08 3.03
CA ARG A 1 -4.42 11.80 3.76
C ARG A 1 -4.73 10.60 2.87
N ILE A 2 -5.96 10.37 2.40
CA ILE A 2 -6.28 9.23 1.51
C ILE A 2 -5.45 9.22 0.21
N THR A 3 -5.18 10.39 -0.39
CA THR A 3 -4.33 10.51 -1.58
C THR A 3 -2.89 10.11 -1.30
N ALA A 4 -2.31 10.58 -0.19
CA ALA A 4 -0.96 10.22 0.22
C ALA A 4 -0.81 8.70 0.49
N GLU A 5 -1.81 8.06 1.11
CA GLU A 5 -1.82 6.61 1.32
C GLU A 5 -1.90 5.83 -0.01
N LYS A 6 -2.66 6.34 -0.98
CA LYS A 6 -2.74 5.74 -2.32
C LYS A 6 -1.45 5.87 -3.11
N GLU A 7 -0.80 7.03 -3.02
CA GLU A 7 0.51 7.28 -3.63
C GLU A 7 1.59 6.37 -3.01
N ALA A 8 1.63 6.29 -1.68
CA ALA A 8 2.54 5.39 -0.96
C ALA A 8 2.31 3.91 -1.29
N CYS A 9 1.05 3.49 -1.46
CA CYS A 9 0.72 2.12 -1.88
C CYS A 9 1.23 1.86 -3.31
N ALA A 10 1.04 2.80 -4.23
CA ALA A 10 1.49 2.67 -5.62
C ALA A 10 3.03 2.62 -5.73
N GLU A 11 3.74 3.46 -4.98
CA GLU A 11 5.21 3.46 -4.93
C GLU A 11 5.77 2.14 -4.38
N LYS A 12 5.19 1.61 -3.30
CA LYS A 12 5.57 0.32 -2.74
C LYS A 12 5.33 -0.84 -3.73
N PHE A 13 4.21 -0.82 -4.47
CA PHE A 13 3.96 -1.82 -5.52
C PHE A 13 5.00 -1.75 -6.65
N ALA A 14 5.37 -0.54 -7.08
CA ALA A 14 6.42 -0.36 -8.10
C ALA A 14 7.77 -0.87 -7.60
N MET A 15 8.10 -0.60 -6.33
CA MET A 15 9.35 -1.04 -5.71
C MET A 15 9.42 -2.55 -5.51
N ALA A 16 8.31 -3.20 -5.10
CA ALA A 16 8.22 -4.66 -5.03
C ALA A 16 8.44 -5.29 -6.41
N LYS A 17 7.83 -4.74 -7.46
CA LYS A 17 8.02 -5.21 -8.84
C LYS A 17 9.48 -5.09 -9.30
N LYS A 18 10.16 -4.01 -8.90
CA LYS A 18 11.58 -3.81 -9.18
C LYS A 18 12.46 -4.80 -8.41
N ALA A 19 12.20 -5.03 -7.12
CA ALA A 19 12.92 -6.01 -6.31
C ALA A 19 12.82 -7.44 -6.89
N LYS A 20 11.64 -7.81 -7.41
CA LYS A 20 11.45 -9.08 -8.11
C LYS A 20 12.21 -9.15 -9.44
N ALA A 21 12.28 -8.05 -10.19
CA ALA A 21 13.07 -7.99 -11.42
C ALA A 21 14.58 -8.11 -11.16
N GLU A 22 15.04 -7.69 -9.98
CA GLU A 22 16.42 -7.84 -9.50
C GLU A 22 16.69 -9.21 -8.84
N GLY A 23 15.70 -10.10 -8.77
CA GLY A 23 15.83 -11.44 -8.19
C GLY A 23 15.87 -11.47 -6.65
N ASN A 24 15.47 -10.38 -5.99
CA ASN A 24 15.41 -10.29 -4.53
C ASN A 24 13.99 -10.59 -4.03
N ASP A 25 13.67 -11.88 -3.93
CA ASP A 25 12.34 -12.36 -3.53
C ASP A 25 12.00 -11.96 -2.08
N THR A 26 12.97 -11.99 -1.17
CA THR A 26 12.77 -11.58 0.24
C THR A 26 12.36 -10.10 0.35
N LEU A 27 13.01 -9.23 -0.44
CA LEU A 27 12.68 -7.82 -0.48
C LEU A 27 11.33 -7.57 -1.16
N HIS A 28 11.03 -8.31 -2.24
CA HIS A 28 9.71 -8.28 -2.87
C HIS A 28 8.60 -8.59 -1.87
N ASP A 29 8.70 -9.69 -1.13
CA ASP A 29 7.65 -10.14 -0.21
C ASP A 29 7.46 -9.15 0.93
N THR A 30 8.55 -8.60 1.48
CA THR A 30 8.50 -7.58 2.53
C THR A 30 7.76 -6.33 2.06
N ILE A 31 8.12 -5.80 0.88
CA ILE A 31 7.51 -4.58 0.34
C ILE A 31 6.05 -4.85 -0.08
N HIS A 32 5.76 -6.05 -0.57
CA HIS A 32 4.41 -6.45 -0.97
C HIS A 32 3.46 -6.52 0.24
N GLU A 33 3.89 -7.06 1.38
CA GLU A 33 3.10 -7.04 2.61
C GLU A 33 2.91 -5.61 3.15
N MET A 34 3.95 -4.77 3.10
CA MET A 34 3.81 -3.34 3.45
C MET A 34 2.78 -2.63 2.58
N ALA A 35 2.73 -2.92 1.27
CA ALA A 35 1.73 -2.33 0.37
C ALA A 35 0.29 -2.76 0.72
N LYS A 36 0.09 -3.99 1.19
CA LYS A 36 -1.22 -4.48 1.68
C LYS A 36 -1.65 -3.78 2.97
N ASP A 37 -0.71 -3.49 3.87
CA ASP A 37 -1.00 -2.74 5.10
C ASP A 37 -1.54 -1.34 4.79
N GLU A 38 -0.92 -0.61 3.86
CA GLU A 38 -1.39 0.72 3.47
C GLU A 38 -2.77 0.69 2.79
N ALA A 39 -3.06 -0.36 2.02
CA ALA A 39 -4.39 -0.57 1.45
C ALA A 39 -5.45 -0.79 2.55
N ARG A 40 -5.11 -1.53 3.62
CA ARG A 40 -5.97 -1.70 4.79
C ARG A 40 -6.17 -0.39 5.56
N HIS A 41 -5.12 0.41 5.75
CA HIS A 41 -5.22 1.74 6.37
C HIS A 41 -6.16 2.66 5.58
N ALA A 42 -5.98 2.73 4.26
CA ALA A 42 -6.84 3.53 3.39
C ALA A 42 -8.31 3.07 3.45
N ALA A 43 -8.56 1.75 3.44
CA ALA A 43 -9.91 1.20 3.56
C ALA A 43 -10.57 1.53 4.91
N GLY A 44 -9.83 1.40 6.02
CA GLY A 44 -10.31 1.77 7.35
C GLY A 44 -10.68 3.26 7.43
N PHE A 45 -9.85 4.13 6.86
CA PHE A 45 -10.11 5.57 6.83
C PHE A 45 -11.33 5.93 5.98
N ILE A 46 -11.52 5.26 4.83
CA ILE A 46 -12.72 5.42 3.99
C ILE A 46 -13.97 4.95 4.73
N GLY A 47 -13.89 3.84 5.48
CA GLY A 47 -15.00 3.33 6.29
C GLY A 47 -15.44 4.32 7.37
N LEU A 48 -14.47 4.91 8.10
CA LEU A 48 -14.74 5.95 9.08
C LEU A 48 -15.32 7.21 8.41
N TYR A 49 -14.75 7.65 7.29
CA TYR A 49 -15.25 8.82 6.57
C TYR A 49 -16.72 8.64 6.16
N LYS A 50 -17.07 7.48 5.58
CA LYS A 50 -18.45 7.17 5.20
C LYS A 50 -19.41 7.11 6.38
N ARG A 51 -18.94 6.67 7.56
CA ARG A 51 -19.79 6.49 8.74
C ARG A 51 -20.13 7.81 9.43
N TYR A 52 -19.21 8.77 9.42
CA TYR A 52 -19.33 10.00 10.22
C TYR A 52 -19.56 11.26 9.39
N PHE A 53 -19.26 11.25 8.09
CA PHE A 53 -19.23 12.45 7.27
C PHE A 53 -19.97 12.34 5.93
N LYS A 54 -20.65 11.21 5.65
CA LYS A 54 -21.46 11.01 4.46
C LYS A 54 -22.86 10.53 4.84
#